data_AF-A0A821QMA2-F1
#
_entry.id   AF-A0A821QMA2-F1
#
_cell.length_a   1.000
_cell.length_b   1.000
_cell.length_c   1.000
_cell.angle_alpha   90.00
_cell.angle_beta   90.00
_cell.angle_gamma   90.00
#
_symmetry.space_group_name_H-M   'P 1'
#
loop_
_entity.id
_entity.type
_entity.pdbx_description
1 polymer ?
#
loop_
_entity_poly.entity_id
_entity_poly.type
_entity_poly.pdbx_seq_one_letter_code
_entity_poly.pdbx_strand_id
1 'polypeptide(L)'
;MSLCGVCHIFTTPYNPKSNGVFERFNASMCDVLSATCNTKRNDWDEQLSKITFAYNNSRHVTTKLTPFELIYGRLCKLPFDLPQRTTTVTEPHLY
;
A
#
# COMPACT_ATOMS: atom_id res chain seq x y z
N MET A 1 7.26 -8.13 -33.02
CA MET A 1 6.96 -9.16 -32.01
C MET A 1 7.30 -8.61 -30.64
N SER A 2 6.43 -8.81 -29.64
CA SER A 2 6.73 -8.46 -28.25
C SER A 2 7.72 -9.46 -27.68
N LEU A 3 8.86 -8.98 -27.18
CA LEU A 3 9.98 -9.80 -26.69
C LEU A 3 9.60 -10.69 -25.49
N CYS A 4 8.55 -10.30 -24.75
CA CYS A 4 8.10 -10.96 -23.53
C CYS A 4 6.69 -11.56 -23.63
N GLY A 5 6.12 -11.67 -24.85
CA GLY A 5 4.73 -12.13 -25.03
C GLY A 5 3.67 -11.16 -24.48
N VAL A 6 4.06 -9.91 -24.19
CA VAL A 6 3.14 -8.88 -23.67
C VAL A 6 2.45 -8.17 -24.82
N CYS A 7 1.11 -8.20 -24.83
CA CYS A 7 0.30 -7.39 -25.75
C CYS A 7 0.09 -6.00 -25.17
N HIS A 8 0.53 -4.97 -25.91
CA HIS A 8 0.29 -3.58 -25.50
C HIS A 8 -1.12 -3.16 -25.91
N ILE A 9 -1.91 -2.70 -24.95
CA ILE A 9 -3.27 -2.19 -25.16
C ILE A 9 -3.21 -0.67 -25.03
N PHE A 10 -3.55 0.03 -26.11
CA PHE A 10 -3.59 1.49 -26.11
C PHE A 10 -5.00 1.99 -25.84
N THR A 11 -5.11 3.05 -25.06
CA THR A 11 -6.36 3.83 -24.93
C THR A 11 -6.42 4.89 -26.02
N THR A 12 -7.64 5.32 -26.36
CA THR A 12 -7.82 6.43 -27.31
C THR A 12 -7.23 7.72 -26.73
N PRO A 13 -6.53 8.55 -27.53
CA PRO A 13 -6.02 9.84 -27.09
C PRO A 13 -7.10 10.70 -26.43
N TYR A 14 -6.72 11.47 -25.42
CA TYR A 14 -7.59 12.41 -24.70
C TYR A 14 -8.88 11.79 -24.11
N ASN A 15 -8.89 10.47 -23.85
CA ASN A 15 -10.03 9.78 -23.24
C ASN A 15 -9.66 9.15 -21.88
N PRO A 16 -9.56 9.98 -20.83
CA PRO A 16 -9.21 9.50 -19.49
C PRO A 16 -10.18 8.43 -18.96
N LYS A 17 -11.46 8.52 -19.35
CA LYS A 17 -12.52 7.58 -18.95
C LYS A 17 -12.21 6.14 -19.34
N SER A 18 -11.50 5.90 -20.46
CA SER A 18 -11.11 4.55 -20.89
C SER A 18 -10.21 3.84 -19.88
N ASN A 19 -9.48 4.58 -19.04
CA ASN A 19 -8.60 4.03 -18.01
C ASN A 19 -9.02 4.45 -16.58
N GLY A 20 -10.30 4.77 -16.37
CA GLY A 20 -10.76 5.46 -15.17
C GLY A 20 -10.49 4.75 -13.84
N VAL A 21 -10.37 3.42 -13.84
CA VAL A 21 -10.00 2.64 -12.63
C VAL A 21 -8.57 2.97 -12.19
N PHE A 22 -7.63 2.94 -13.14
CA PHE A 22 -6.24 3.27 -12.88
C PHE A 22 -6.06 4.76 -12.57
N GLU A 23 -6.81 5.63 -13.24
CA GLU A 23 -6.77 7.07 -12.95
C GLU A 23 -7.26 7.40 -11.55
N ARG A 24 -8.36 6.78 -11.10
CA ARG A 24 -8.84 6.94 -9.72
C ARG A 24 -7.83 6.43 -8.71
N PHE A 25 -7.21 5.28 -8.98
CA PHE A 25 -6.13 4.74 -8.15
C PHE A 25 -4.95 5.73 -8.05
N ASN A 26 -4.49 6.24 -9.18
CA ASN A 26 -3.39 7.21 -9.22
C ASN A 26 -3.76 8.51 -8.48
N ALA A 27 -4.99 8.99 -8.61
CA ALA A 27 -5.48 10.16 -7.87
C ALA A 27 -5.40 9.93 -6.35
N SER A 28 -5.89 8.78 -5.85
CA SER A 28 -5.81 8.45 -4.42
C SER A 28 -4.37 8.35 -3.92
N MET A 29 -3.46 7.78 -4.72
CA MET A 29 -2.02 7.74 -4.36
C MET A 29 -1.41 9.14 -4.30
N CYS A 30 -1.73 10.00 -5.27
CA CYS A 30 -1.28 11.39 -5.28
C CYS A 30 -1.83 12.18 -4.09
N ASP A 31 -3.08 11.95 -3.68
CA ASP A 31 -3.68 12.63 -2.53
C ASP A 31 -2.93 12.28 -1.24
N VAL A 32 -2.68 10.99 -0.99
CA VAL A 32 -1.94 10.53 0.19
C VAL A 32 -0.48 11.02 0.15
N LEU A 33 0.14 11.00 -1.03
CA LEU A 33 1.50 11.51 -1.21
C LEU A 33 1.57 13.01 -0.91
N SER A 34 0.59 13.79 -1.38
CA SER A 34 0.53 15.22 -1.12
C SER A 34 0.37 15.55 0.35
N ALA A 35 -0.29 14.68 1.11
CA ALA A 35 -0.51 14.82 2.55
C ALA A 35 0.70 14.35 3.40
N THR A 36 1.55 13.47 2.88
CA THR A 36 2.65 12.85 3.63
C THR A 36 4.04 13.39 3.28
N CYS A 37 4.19 13.97 2.08
CA CYS A 37 5.43 14.65 1.70
C CYS A 37 5.70 15.87 2.59
N ASN A 38 6.98 16.12 2.83
CA ASN A 38 7.40 17.29 3.58
C ASN A 38 7.18 18.60 2.77
N THR A 39 7.36 19.74 3.42
CA THR A 39 7.15 21.08 2.80
C THR A 39 8.01 21.31 1.56
N LYS A 40 9.20 20.70 1.49
CA LYS A 40 10.13 20.79 0.35
C LYS A 40 9.85 19.74 -0.74
N ARG A 41 8.95 18.79 -0.49
CA ARG A 41 8.53 17.69 -1.38
C ARG A 41 9.71 16.88 -1.95
N ASN A 42 10.80 16.77 -1.21
CA ASN A 42 12.01 16.08 -1.63
C ASN A 42 12.14 14.65 -1.08
N ASP A 43 11.16 14.20 -0.29
CA ASP A 43 11.11 12.89 0.35
C ASP A 43 10.02 11.97 -0.25
N TRP A 44 9.44 12.35 -1.38
CA TRP A 44 8.29 11.66 -1.98
C TRP A 44 8.60 10.21 -2.34
N ASP A 45 9.84 9.91 -2.73
CA ASP A 45 10.34 8.58 -3.07
C ASP A 45 10.40 7.67 -1.85
N GLU A 46 10.82 8.21 -0.70
CA GLU A 46 10.81 7.49 0.58
C GLU A 46 9.38 7.25 1.06
N GLN A 47 8.49 8.23 0.91
CA GLN A 47 7.08 8.09 1.30
C GLN A 47 6.34 7.09 0.41
N LEU A 48 6.69 6.98 -0.88
CA LEU A 48 6.00 6.12 -1.83
C LEU A 48 5.93 4.65 -1.37
N SER A 49 7.02 4.13 -0.80
CA SER A 49 7.07 2.76 -0.28
C SER A 49 6.11 2.56 0.90
N LYS A 50 6.03 3.56 1.80
CA LYS A 50 5.15 3.55 2.98
C LYS A 50 3.68 3.63 2.57
N ILE A 51 3.37 4.51 1.61
CA ILE A 51 2.02 4.70 1.08
C ILE A 51 1.56 3.44 0.35
N THR A 52 2.40 2.85 -0.49
CA THR A 52 2.07 1.61 -1.21
C THR A 52 1.78 0.47 -0.24
N PHE A 53 2.59 0.34 0.82
CA PHE A 53 2.33 -0.63 1.87
C PHE A 53 1.01 -0.36 2.60
N ALA A 54 0.74 0.88 2.98
CA ALA A 54 -0.51 1.27 3.65
C ALA A 54 -1.74 0.99 2.77
N TYR A 55 -1.68 1.34 1.49
CA TYR A 55 -2.75 1.09 0.52
C TYR A 55 -3.01 -0.41 0.35
N ASN A 56 -1.96 -1.22 0.18
CA ASN A 56 -2.09 -2.66 -0.01
C ASN A 56 -2.72 -3.37 1.21
N ASN A 57 -2.60 -2.78 2.40
CA ASN A 57 -3.15 -3.30 3.65
C ASN A 57 -4.46 -2.61 4.08
N SER A 58 -4.93 -1.62 3.33
CA SER A 58 -6.18 -0.93 3.64
C SER A 58 -7.36 -1.64 2.98
N ARG A 59 -8.46 -1.80 3.72
CA ARG A 59 -9.67 -2.43 3.18
C ARG A 59 -10.33 -1.52 2.16
N HIS A 60 -10.54 -2.01 0.95
CA HIS A 60 -11.23 -1.25 -0.07
C HIS A 60 -12.76 -1.31 0.16
N VAL A 61 -13.44 -0.17 0.03
CA VAL A 61 -14.88 -0.04 0.39
C VAL A 61 -15.76 -0.98 -0.43
N THR A 62 -15.41 -1.21 -1.70
CA THR A 62 -16.19 -2.03 -2.64
C THR A 62 -15.99 -3.52 -2.41
N THR A 63 -14.74 -3.99 -2.34
CA THR A 63 -14.41 -5.42 -2.23
C THR A 63 -14.47 -5.91 -0.79
N LYS A 64 -14.47 -4.99 0.19
CA LYS A 64 -14.33 -5.25 1.63
C LYS A 64 -13.03 -5.94 2.02
N LEU A 65 -12.15 -6.24 1.07
CA LEU A 65 -10.87 -6.93 1.26
C LEU A 65 -9.72 -5.96 0.99
N THR A 66 -8.54 -6.27 1.53
CA THR A 66 -7.30 -5.54 1.22
C THR A 66 -6.71 -6.05 -0.10
N PRO A 67 -6.02 -5.22 -0.89
CA PRO A 67 -5.29 -5.70 -2.07
C PRO A 67 -4.29 -6.82 -1.75
N PHE A 68 -3.66 -6.78 -0.57
CA PHE A 68 -2.78 -7.84 -0.10
C PHE A 68 -3.52 -9.18 0.08
N GLU A 69 -4.69 -9.17 0.71
CA GLU A 69 -5.54 -10.36 0.87
C GLU A 69 -5.93 -10.95 -0.50
N LEU A 70 -6.25 -10.10 -1.48
CA LEU A 70 -6.63 -10.54 -2.83
C LEU A 70 -5.50 -11.22 -3.58
N ILE A 71 -4.26 -10.76 -3.41
CA ILE A 71 -3.08 -11.31 -4.11
C ILE A 71 -2.55 -12.56 -3.42
N TYR A 72 -2.47 -12.55 -2.08
CA TYR A 72 -1.78 -13.59 -1.32
C TYR A 72 -2.72 -14.58 -0.61
N GLY A 73 -4.03 -14.33 -0.60
CA GLY A 73 -5.01 -15.19 0.06
C GLY A 73 -4.89 -15.24 1.59
N ARG A 74 -4.15 -14.31 2.21
CA ARG A 74 -3.93 -14.25 3.66
C ARG A 74 -3.92 -12.81 4.17
N LEU A 75 -4.20 -12.65 5.46
CA LEU A 75 -4.04 -11.39 6.16
C LEU A 75 -2.55 -11.00 6.22
N CYS A 76 -2.25 -9.72 6.04
CA CYS A 76 -0.94 -9.20 6.36
C CYS A 76 -0.74 -9.21 7.87
N LYS A 77 0.46 -9.61 8.33
CA LYS A 77 0.84 -9.56 9.74
C LYS A 77 1.69 -8.32 9.94
N LEU A 78 1.14 -7.30 10.60
CA LEU A 78 1.88 -6.10 10.94
C LEU A 78 2.68 -6.34 12.23
N PRO A 79 3.78 -5.60 12.46
CA PRO A 79 4.51 -5.66 13.72
C PRO A 79 3.63 -5.36 14.94
N PHE A 80 2.57 -4.57 14.75
CA PHE A 80 1.57 -4.28 15.76
C PHE A 80 0.68 -5.49 16.13
N ASP A 81 0.52 -6.45 15.22
CA ASP A 81 -0.27 -7.66 15.45
C ASP A 81 0.51 -8.74 16.21
N LEU A 82 1.82 -8.53 16.44
CA LEU A 82 2.65 -9.46 17.17
C LEU A 82 2.43 -9.27 18.68
N PRO A 83 2.26 -10.35 19.45
CA PRO A 83 2.15 -10.24 20.91
C PRO A 83 3.43 -9.59 21.45
N GLN A 84 3.27 -8.49 22.17
CA GLN A 84 4.39 -7.87 22.86
C GLN A 84 4.97 -8.89 23.84
N ARG A 85 6.29 -9.10 23.75
CA ARG A 85 7.01 -9.97 24.67
C ARG A 85 6.89 -9.35 26.05
N THR A 86 5.93 -9.82 26.86
CA THR A 86 5.81 -9.45 28.26
C THR A 86 7.05 -10.01 28.95
N THR A 87 8.11 -9.21 29.04
CA THR A 87 9.18 -9.49 29.96
C THR A 87 8.57 -9.32 31.33
N THR A 88 8.06 -10.41 31.91
CA THR A 88 7.89 -10.51 33.35
C THR A 88 9.28 -10.21 33.92
N VAL A 89 9.48 -8.99 34.40
CA VAL A 89 10.62 -8.67 35.26
C VAL A 89 10.38 -9.53 36.49
N THR A 90 10.92 -10.73 36.47
CA THR A 90 11.02 -11.55 37.68
C THR A 90 11.94 -10.75 38.58
N GLU A 91 11.36 -10.06 39.56
CA GLU A 91 12.14 -9.44 40.62
C GLU A 91 13.05 -10.52 41.23
N PRO A 92 14.34 -10.25 41.44
CA PRO A 92 15.21 -11.19 42.12
C PRO A 92 14.78 -11.19 43.59
N HIS A 93 13.88 -12.11 43.94
CA HIS A 93 13.53 -12.36 45.33
C HIS A 93 14.78 -12.90 46.03
N LEU A 94 15.39 -12.01 46.82
CA LEU A 94 16.41 -12.28 47.81
C LEU A 94 16.00 -13.48 48.67
N TYR A 95 16.77 -14.56 48.65
CA TYR A 95 17.15 -15.40 49.79
C TYR A 95 18.41 -16.19 49.44
#